data_AF-A2GRG9-F1
#
_entry.id   AF-A2GRG9-F1
#
_cell.length_a   1.000
_cell.length_b   1.000
_cell.length_c   1.000
_cell.angle_alpha   90.00
_cell.angle_beta   90.00
_cell.angle_gamma   90.00
#
_symmetry.space_group_name_H-M   'P 1'
#
loop_
_entity.id
_entity.type
_entity.pdbx_description
1 polymer ?
#
loop_
_entity_poly.entity_id
_entity_poly.type
_entity_poly.pdbx_seq_one_letter_code
_entity_poly.pdbx_strand_id
1 'polypeptide(L)'
;EILDYIATVQKTLNVPVFTTDGDKSYDFLYQIFFHHWYSLVTGFDGLVEVLKSAKFQDLKIIFIADVVHIGKNLRTLLIFPNKLIFLQPYDPTLHVDITKIRLFSKLGDAINNCDKSTTLNDKYPVTIFNVQTVKDMLDNNCYTEATWLLPLALWFEGVRNTILPVEARLSMFKLAFFILHFFLRLQDVVGVTDRLPNIETPDHRLKFKGYLFARRMHLLKMATSLLTLYGFLEEFPNINFQHLTTLPVEHLFALFRKFAHSKKEVKDVVNRNSSKVTPQKSSNIEFLELLIEHVFKY
;
A
#
# COMPACT_ATOMS: atom_id res chain seq x y z
N GLU A 1 22.39 -3.08 -7.67
CA GLU A 1 22.45 -1.94 -6.74
C GLU A 1 21.61 -2.16 -5.49
N ILE A 2 20.26 -2.15 -5.53
CA ILE A 2 19.46 -2.30 -4.29
C ILE A 2 19.66 -3.65 -3.59
N LEU A 3 19.78 -4.75 -4.35
CA LEU A 3 20.05 -6.08 -3.80
C LEU A 3 21.44 -6.15 -3.13
N ASP A 4 22.42 -5.42 -3.67
CA ASP A 4 23.79 -5.37 -3.12
C ASP A 4 23.83 -4.59 -1.80
N TYR A 5 23.06 -3.49 -1.71
CA TYR A 5 22.88 -2.75 -0.47
C TYR A 5 22.23 -3.61 0.61
N ILE A 6 21.15 -4.33 0.26
CA ILE A 6 20.47 -5.24 1.18
C ILE A 6 21.41 -6.34 1.67
N ALA A 7 22.15 -6.98 0.75
CA ALA A 7 23.13 -8.00 1.09
C ALA A 7 24.24 -7.46 2.03
N THR A 8 24.56 -6.17 1.94
CA THR A 8 25.53 -5.52 2.83
C THR A 8 24.97 -5.31 4.24
N VAL A 9 23.74 -4.78 4.36
CA VAL A 9 23.07 -4.61 5.66
C VAL A 9 22.88 -5.95 6.38
N GLN A 10 22.60 -7.01 5.63
CA GLN A 10 22.37 -8.35 6.18
C GLN A 10 23.63 -9.07 6.69
N LYS A 11 24.83 -8.54 6.41
CA LYS A 11 26.05 -9.06 7.03
C LYS A 11 26.11 -8.75 8.53
N THR A 12 25.40 -7.72 8.98
CA THR A 12 25.46 -7.21 10.35
C THR A 12 24.12 -7.27 11.07
N LEU A 13 23.00 -7.17 10.33
CA LEU A 13 21.65 -7.14 10.89
C LEU A 13 20.80 -8.26 10.30
N ASN A 14 20.01 -8.94 11.14
CA ASN A 14 18.97 -9.83 10.65
C ASN A 14 17.78 -8.98 10.20
N VAL A 15 17.72 -8.63 8.91
CA VAL A 15 16.60 -7.87 8.32
C VAL A 15 15.72 -8.84 7.54
N PRO A 16 14.59 -9.27 8.11
CA PRO A 16 13.78 -10.33 7.53
C PRO A 16 12.77 -9.81 6.48
N VAL A 17 12.51 -8.50 6.47
CA VAL A 17 11.51 -7.85 5.61
C VAL A 17 11.97 -6.48 5.14
N PHE A 18 11.64 -6.14 3.89
CA PHE A 18 11.74 -4.80 3.34
C PHE A 18 10.36 -4.29 2.95
N THR A 19 9.97 -3.12 3.47
CA THR A 19 8.73 -2.47 3.04
C THR A 19 9.02 -1.53 1.89
N THR A 20 8.26 -1.61 0.80
CA THR A 20 8.40 -0.71 -0.34
C THR A 20 7.18 0.18 -0.52
N ASP A 21 7.41 1.36 -1.09
CA ASP A 21 6.36 2.15 -1.71
C ASP A 21 5.73 1.38 -2.89
N GLY A 22 4.61 1.87 -3.42
CA GLY A 22 3.93 1.38 -4.61
C GLY A 22 4.67 1.61 -5.93
N ASP A 23 5.94 2.03 -5.89
CA ASP A 23 6.75 2.38 -7.05
C ASP A 23 7.00 1.19 -8.00
N LYS A 24 7.09 1.50 -9.30
CA LYS A 24 7.27 0.49 -10.36
C LYS A 24 8.66 -0.15 -10.36
N SER A 25 9.66 0.54 -9.82
CA SER A 25 11.03 0.04 -9.74
C SER A 25 11.14 -1.24 -8.92
N TYR A 26 10.20 -1.50 -8.01
CA TYR A 26 10.16 -2.70 -7.18
C TYR A 26 9.32 -3.84 -7.79
N ASP A 27 8.61 -3.61 -8.90
CA ASP A 27 7.66 -4.57 -9.49
C ASP A 27 8.31 -5.92 -9.82
N PHE A 28 9.55 -5.91 -10.30
CA PHE A 28 10.28 -7.13 -10.66
C PHE A 28 10.52 -8.05 -9.44
N LEU A 29 10.70 -7.47 -8.24
CA LEU A 29 10.95 -8.22 -7.02
C LEU A 29 9.71 -9.01 -6.60
N TYR A 30 8.55 -8.36 -6.62
CA TYR A 30 7.27 -9.01 -6.36
C TYR A 30 6.95 -10.08 -7.40
N GLN A 31 7.29 -9.85 -8.67
CA GLN A 31 7.12 -10.88 -9.71
C GLN A 31 7.99 -12.10 -9.47
N ILE A 32 9.29 -11.92 -9.21
CA ILE A 32 10.22 -13.04 -8.96
C ILE A 32 9.73 -13.85 -7.76
N PHE A 33 9.44 -13.17 -6.65
CA PHE A 33 9.00 -13.82 -5.42
C PHE A 33 7.69 -14.59 -5.64
N PHE A 34 6.68 -13.93 -6.23
CA PHE A 34 5.39 -14.57 -6.43
C PHE A 34 5.52 -15.74 -7.42
N HIS A 35 6.10 -15.56 -8.62
CA HIS A 35 6.15 -16.64 -9.62
C HIS A 35 6.96 -17.86 -9.14
N HIS A 36 8.05 -17.64 -8.42
CA HIS A 36 8.88 -18.72 -7.89
C HIS A 36 8.04 -19.65 -6.99
N TRP A 37 7.28 -19.10 -6.04
CA TRP A 37 6.54 -19.91 -5.08
C TRP A 37 5.15 -20.30 -5.56
N TYR A 38 4.51 -19.43 -6.33
CA TYR A 38 3.16 -19.62 -6.85
C TYR A 38 3.05 -20.78 -7.83
N SER A 39 4.07 -21.01 -8.64
CA SER A 39 4.10 -22.13 -9.59
C SER A 39 4.30 -23.49 -8.90
N LEU A 40 4.83 -23.48 -7.67
CA LEU A 40 5.21 -24.68 -6.93
C LEU A 40 4.09 -25.20 -6.01
N VAL A 41 3.06 -24.39 -5.73
CA VAL A 41 2.10 -24.70 -4.68
C VAL A 41 0.65 -24.41 -5.09
N THR A 42 -0.23 -25.35 -4.82
CA THR A 42 -1.66 -25.30 -5.19
C THR A 42 -2.58 -24.73 -4.11
N GLY A 43 -2.09 -24.47 -2.89
CA GLY A 43 -2.90 -24.02 -1.75
C GLY A 43 -2.17 -23.07 -0.79
N PHE A 44 -2.94 -22.29 -0.04
CA PHE A 44 -2.43 -21.26 0.88
C PHE A 44 -1.49 -21.83 1.95
N ASP A 45 -1.87 -22.93 2.59
CA ASP A 45 -1.06 -23.50 3.67
C ASP A 45 0.28 -24.02 3.14
N GLY A 46 0.30 -24.61 1.95
CA GLY A 46 1.58 -24.98 1.31
C GLY A 46 2.44 -23.76 0.97
N LEU A 47 1.83 -22.62 0.59
CA LEU A 47 2.58 -21.39 0.30
C LEU A 47 3.17 -20.81 1.58
N VAL A 48 2.41 -20.85 2.67
CA VAL A 48 2.88 -20.47 4.01
C VAL A 48 4.01 -21.38 4.47
N GLU A 49 3.83 -22.71 4.35
CA GLU A 49 4.87 -23.66 4.73
C GLU A 49 6.12 -23.50 3.88
N VAL A 50 5.98 -23.26 2.58
CA VAL A 50 7.10 -22.92 1.70
C VAL A 50 7.80 -21.66 2.15
N LEU A 51 7.08 -20.61 2.56
CA LEU A 51 7.70 -19.41 3.11
C LEU A 51 8.43 -19.65 4.44
N LYS A 52 7.90 -20.53 5.30
CA LYS A 52 8.55 -20.89 6.56
C LYS A 52 9.75 -21.82 6.34
N SER A 53 9.61 -22.79 5.42
CA SER A 53 10.57 -23.87 5.14
C SER A 53 11.70 -23.42 4.24
N ALA A 54 11.42 -22.49 3.33
CA ALA A 54 12.41 -21.56 2.85
C ALA A 54 12.83 -20.70 4.04
N LYS A 55 13.51 -21.31 5.02
CA LYS A 55 14.32 -20.59 5.98
C LYS A 55 15.04 -19.56 5.14
N PHE A 56 14.76 -18.28 5.36
CA PHE A 56 15.32 -17.02 4.85
C PHE A 56 16.78 -17.03 4.29
N GLN A 57 17.17 -18.04 3.52
CA GLN A 57 18.54 -18.42 3.18
C GLN A 57 18.73 -18.42 1.66
N ASP A 58 17.72 -18.85 0.89
CA ASP A 58 17.76 -18.81 -0.58
C ASP A 58 17.19 -17.52 -1.18
N LEU A 59 16.15 -16.96 -0.55
CA LEU A 59 15.61 -15.63 -0.82
C LEU A 59 15.80 -14.78 0.43
N LYS A 60 16.99 -14.20 0.58
CA LYS A 60 17.32 -13.33 1.73
C LYS A 60 16.39 -12.13 1.91
N ILE A 61 15.40 -11.89 1.04
CA ILE A 61 14.69 -10.63 0.98
C ILE A 61 13.22 -10.88 0.67
N ILE A 62 12.35 -10.59 1.63
CA ILE A 62 10.90 -10.59 1.41
C ILE A 62 10.42 -9.14 1.39
N PHE A 63 9.73 -8.77 0.31
CA PHE A 63 9.19 -7.43 0.13
C PHE A 63 7.70 -7.40 0.48
N ILE A 64 7.33 -6.44 1.32
CA ILE A 64 5.94 -6.14 1.66
C ILE A 64 5.60 -4.76 1.09
N ALA A 65 4.46 -4.65 0.42
CA ALA A 65 3.99 -3.38 -0.08
C ALA A 65 3.31 -2.60 1.05
N ASP A 66 3.54 -1.29 1.10
CA ASP A 66 2.83 -0.44 2.03
C ASP A 66 1.32 -0.41 1.70
N VAL A 67 0.51 -0.86 2.66
CA VAL A 67 -0.96 -0.98 2.51
C VAL A 67 -1.63 0.35 2.20
N VAL A 68 -1.11 1.47 2.72
CA VAL A 68 -1.65 2.82 2.46
C VAL A 68 -1.39 3.19 1.00
N HIS A 69 -0.20 2.90 0.47
CA HIS A 69 0.14 3.16 -0.94
C HIS A 69 -0.69 2.32 -1.90
N ILE A 70 -0.91 1.03 -1.58
CA ILE A 70 -1.86 0.20 -2.33
C ILE A 70 -3.26 0.81 -2.29
N GLY A 71 -3.72 1.26 -1.13
CA GLY A 71 -5.02 1.92 -0.99
C GLY A 71 -5.14 3.19 -1.82
N LYS A 72 -4.11 4.05 -1.86
CA LYS A 72 -4.10 5.26 -2.72
C LYS A 72 -4.27 4.89 -4.19
N ASN A 73 -3.61 3.81 -4.64
CA ASN A 73 -3.70 3.31 -6.01
C ASN A 73 -5.09 2.76 -6.33
N LEU A 74 -5.70 1.98 -5.43
CA LEU A 74 -7.06 1.46 -5.62
C LEU A 74 -8.11 2.57 -5.56
N ARG A 75 -7.97 3.55 -4.64
CA ARG A 75 -8.80 4.76 -4.63
C ARG A 75 -8.74 5.47 -5.98
N THR A 76 -7.55 5.60 -6.56
CA THR A 76 -7.34 6.23 -7.87
C THR A 76 -8.06 5.47 -9.00
N LEU A 77 -8.26 4.16 -8.88
CA LEU A 77 -9.10 3.41 -9.82
C LEU A 77 -10.59 3.71 -9.64
N LEU A 78 -11.02 3.92 -8.39
CA LEU A 78 -12.41 4.14 -8.02
C LEU A 78 -12.91 5.56 -8.38
N ILE A 79 -12.15 6.61 -8.04
CA ILE A 79 -12.69 7.98 -8.03
C ILE A 79 -12.47 8.77 -9.33
N PHE A 80 -11.43 8.42 -10.10
CA PHE A 80 -11.09 9.18 -11.30
C PHE A 80 -11.91 8.68 -12.49
N PRO A 81 -12.39 9.59 -13.36
CA PRO A 81 -13.27 9.24 -14.46
C PRO A 81 -12.59 8.31 -15.48
N ASN A 82 -13.41 7.70 -16.33
CA ASN A 82 -13.00 6.85 -17.46
C ASN A 82 -12.26 5.57 -17.05
N LYS A 83 -12.57 5.04 -15.86
CA LYS A 83 -12.08 3.76 -15.36
C LYS A 83 -13.26 2.93 -14.89
N LEU A 84 -13.23 1.64 -15.20
CA LEU A 84 -14.23 0.68 -14.74
C LEU A 84 -13.51 -0.50 -14.10
N ILE A 85 -14.07 -0.98 -12.99
CA ILE A 85 -13.52 -2.08 -12.20
C ILE A 85 -14.50 -3.24 -12.28
N PHE A 86 -14.07 -4.31 -12.91
CA PHE A 86 -14.87 -5.51 -13.16
C PHE A 86 -14.53 -6.61 -12.17
N LEU A 87 -15.54 -7.35 -11.71
CA LEU A 87 -15.32 -8.58 -10.95
C LEU A 87 -15.47 -9.84 -11.79
N GLN A 88 -15.80 -9.68 -13.07
CA GLN A 88 -15.87 -10.76 -14.03
C GLN A 88 -15.62 -10.22 -15.44
N PRO A 89 -15.08 -11.04 -16.38
CA PRO A 89 -14.66 -10.55 -17.68
C PRO A 89 -15.78 -10.56 -18.74
N TYR A 90 -16.95 -11.15 -18.47
CA TYR A 90 -17.94 -11.46 -19.50
C TYR A 90 -19.11 -10.47 -19.55
N ASP A 91 -19.47 -9.84 -18.43
CA ASP A 91 -20.55 -8.88 -18.35
C ASP A 91 -20.04 -7.45 -18.04
N PRO A 92 -20.08 -6.52 -19.01
CA PRO A 92 -19.65 -5.14 -18.81
C PRO A 92 -20.60 -4.32 -17.92
N THR A 93 -21.80 -4.82 -17.62
CA THR A 93 -22.74 -4.15 -16.70
C THR A 93 -22.37 -4.39 -15.23
N LEU A 94 -21.63 -5.46 -14.94
CA LEU A 94 -21.24 -5.84 -13.59
C LEU A 94 -19.85 -5.29 -13.22
N HIS A 95 -19.85 -4.00 -12.88
CA HIS A 95 -18.69 -3.26 -12.39
C HIS A 95 -18.97 -2.57 -11.06
N VAL A 96 -17.90 -2.22 -10.34
CA VAL A 96 -17.97 -1.45 -9.09
C VAL A 96 -18.54 -0.07 -9.38
N ASP A 97 -19.65 0.25 -8.74
CA ASP A 97 -20.33 1.53 -8.87
C ASP A 97 -20.06 2.44 -7.66
N ILE A 98 -19.26 3.48 -7.88
CA ILE A 98 -18.95 4.47 -6.84
C ILE A 98 -20.20 5.19 -6.31
N THR A 99 -21.27 5.31 -7.11
CA THR A 99 -22.50 5.98 -6.68
C THR A 99 -23.20 5.22 -5.55
N LYS A 100 -23.15 3.89 -5.56
CA LYS A 100 -23.64 3.05 -4.46
C LYS A 100 -22.82 3.23 -3.19
N ILE A 101 -21.49 3.27 -3.32
CA ILE A 101 -20.58 3.54 -2.18
C ILE A 101 -20.87 4.93 -1.57
N ARG A 102 -21.10 5.95 -2.41
CA ARG A 102 -21.49 7.30 -1.97
C ARG A 102 -22.82 7.31 -1.22
N LEU A 103 -23.80 6.60 -1.78
CA LEU A 103 -25.16 6.56 -1.24
C LEU A 103 -25.20 5.93 0.16
N PHE A 104 -24.56 4.77 0.33
CA PHE A 104 -24.73 3.96 1.53
C PHE A 104 -23.69 4.20 2.62
N SER A 105 -22.43 4.51 2.28
CA SER A 105 -21.36 4.66 3.29
C SER A 105 -21.00 6.10 3.68
N LYS A 106 -21.51 7.12 2.95
CA LYS A 106 -21.37 8.54 3.31
C LYS A 106 -19.93 8.97 3.70
N LEU A 107 -18.93 8.51 2.94
CA LEU A 107 -17.50 8.69 3.28
C LEU A 107 -16.92 10.10 3.06
N GLY A 108 -17.78 11.09 2.74
CA GLY A 108 -17.37 12.47 2.48
C GLY A 108 -16.29 12.61 1.41
N ASP A 109 -15.30 13.47 1.67
CA ASP A 109 -14.25 13.82 0.71
C ASP A 109 -13.37 12.65 0.29
N ALA A 110 -13.32 11.56 1.08
CA ALA A 110 -12.53 10.39 0.72
C ALA A 110 -12.91 9.85 -0.67
N ILE A 111 -14.21 9.93 -1.04
CA ILE A 111 -14.73 9.47 -2.34
C ILE A 111 -15.26 10.59 -3.24
N ASN A 112 -15.42 11.81 -2.71
CA ASN A 112 -15.96 12.94 -3.44
C ASN A 112 -14.88 13.91 -3.95
N ASN A 113 -13.73 13.98 -3.28
CA ASN A 113 -12.65 14.86 -3.71
C ASN A 113 -11.79 14.20 -4.80
N CYS A 114 -11.86 14.75 -6.01
CA CYS A 114 -11.14 14.29 -7.20
C CYS A 114 -9.91 15.15 -7.55
N ASP A 115 -9.49 16.05 -6.66
CA ASP A 115 -8.32 16.88 -6.90
C ASP A 115 -7.04 16.04 -6.87
N LYS A 116 -6.14 16.30 -7.82
CA LYS A 116 -4.85 15.58 -7.91
C LYS A 116 -4.01 15.70 -6.65
N SER A 117 -4.12 16.80 -5.91
CA SER A 117 -3.40 17.00 -4.64
C SER A 117 -3.83 16.01 -3.55
N THR A 118 -5.04 15.44 -3.64
CA THR A 118 -5.56 14.51 -2.64
C THR A 118 -5.09 13.07 -2.79
N THR A 119 -4.41 12.73 -3.89
CA THR A 119 -3.87 11.38 -4.08
C THR A 119 -2.80 11.03 -3.05
N LEU A 120 -2.23 12.05 -2.39
CA LEU A 120 -1.23 11.92 -1.33
C LEU A 120 -1.84 11.78 0.07
N ASN A 121 -3.16 11.93 0.24
CA ASN A 121 -3.79 11.91 1.55
C ASN A 121 -4.01 10.48 2.06
N ASP A 122 -3.24 10.07 3.07
CA ASP A 122 -3.30 8.74 3.69
C ASP A 122 -4.63 8.44 4.39
N LYS A 123 -5.36 9.47 4.83
CA LYS A 123 -6.65 9.27 5.51
C LYS A 123 -7.70 8.68 4.57
N TYR A 124 -7.68 9.08 3.30
CA TYR A 124 -8.70 8.68 2.35
C TYR A 124 -8.75 7.18 2.06
N PRO A 125 -7.65 6.48 1.72
CA PRO A 125 -7.71 5.03 1.55
C PRO A 125 -8.15 4.31 2.83
N VAL A 126 -7.74 4.78 4.01
CA VAL A 126 -8.19 4.22 5.29
C VAL A 126 -9.69 4.37 5.50
N THR A 127 -10.23 5.53 5.17
CA THR A 127 -11.67 5.80 5.26
C THR A 127 -12.48 5.00 4.23
N ILE A 128 -11.92 4.65 3.07
CA ILE A 128 -12.63 3.85 2.05
C ILE A 128 -12.58 2.36 2.36
N PHE A 129 -11.39 1.86 2.68
CA PHE A 129 -11.14 0.44 2.84
C PHE A 129 -11.16 0.07 4.33
N ASN A 130 -12.35 0.07 4.91
CA ASN A 130 -12.58 -0.40 6.27
C ASN A 130 -13.79 -1.35 6.32
N VAL A 131 -13.88 -2.11 7.41
CA VAL A 131 -14.91 -3.14 7.58
C VAL A 131 -16.32 -2.55 7.64
N GLN A 132 -16.50 -1.33 8.15
CA GLN A 132 -17.80 -0.67 8.18
C GLN A 132 -18.32 -0.38 6.76
N THR A 133 -17.47 0.13 5.86
CA THR A 133 -17.84 0.36 4.46
C THR A 133 -18.25 -0.94 3.77
N VAL A 134 -17.53 -2.04 4.02
CA VAL A 134 -17.91 -3.35 3.48
C VAL A 134 -19.27 -3.79 4.04
N LYS A 135 -19.50 -3.63 5.35
CA LYS A 135 -20.77 -3.96 5.99
C LYS A 135 -21.92 -3.15 5.37
N ASP A 136 -21.76 -1.85 5.19
CA ASP A 136 -22.79 -1.00 4.57
C ASP A 136 -23.14 -1.49 3.16
N MET A 137 -22.16 -1.93 2.37
CA MET A 137 -22.41 -2.50 1.04
C MET A 137 -23.19 -3.81 1.13
N LEU A 138 -22.82 -4.71 2.06
CA LEU A 138 -23.49 -5.99 2.24
C LEU A 138 -24.94 -5.81 2.70
N ASP A 139 -25.19 -4.92 3.68
CA ASP A 139 -26.52 -4.63 4.21
C ASP A 139 -27.47 -4.06 3.12
N ASN A 140 -26.91 -3.46 2.07
CA ASN A 140 -27.65 -2.89 0.94
C ASN A 140 -27.55 -3.73 -0.35
N ASN A 141 -27.19 -5.02 -0.24
CA ASN A 141 -27.08 -5.96 -1.37
C ASN A 141 -26.10 -5.51 -2.48
N CYS A 142 -25.13 -4.65 -2.16
CA CYS A 142 -24.10 -4.15 -3.06
C CYS A 142 -22.88 -5.10 -3.05
N TYR A 143 -23.10 -6.35 -3.49
CA TYR A 143 -22.09 -7.41 -3.37
C TYR A 143 -20.85 -7.18 -4.24
N THR A 144 -20.99 -6.50 -5.39
CA THR A 144 -19.87 -6.14 -6.26
C THR A 144 -18.93 -5.17 -5.55
N GLU A 145 -19.47 -4.13 -4.95
CA GLU A 145 -18.72 -3.13 -4.21
C GLU A 145 -18.10 -3.74 -2.96
N ALA A 146 -18.87 -4.54 -2.20
CA ALA A 146 -18.39 -5.25 -1.02
C ALA A 146 -17.19 -6.16 -1.32
N THR A 147 -17.30 -6.98 -2.37
CA THR A 147 -16.25 -7.93 -2.77
C THR A 147 -14.96 -7.23 -3.18
N TRP A 148 -15.06 -6.08 -3.85
CA TRP A 148 -13.89 -5.31 -4.25
C TRP A 148 -13.21 -4.61 -3.07
N LEU A 149 -13.98 -4.05 -2.14
CA LEU A 149 -13.46 -3.37 -0.95
C LEU A 149 -12.83 -4.35 0.06
N LEU A 150 -13.39 -5.55 0.18
CA LEU A 150 -13.13 -6.48 1.27
C LEU A 150 -11.65 -6.83 1.48
N PRO A 151 -10.84 -7.23 0.46
CA PRO A 151 -9.46 -7.66 0.71
C PRO A 151 -8.60 -6.58 1.36
N LEU A 152 -8.74 -5.33 0.91
CA LEU A 152 -7.95 -4.23 1.46
C LEU A 152 -8.50 -3.76 2.82
N ALA A 153 -9.82 -3.83 3.04
CA ALA A 153 -10.41 -3.58 4.35
C ALA A 153 -9.91 -4.57 5.40
N LEU A 154 -9.91 -5.87 5.08
CA LEU A 154 -9.36 -6.93 5.95
C LEU A 154 -7.86 -6.73 6.20
N TRP A 155 -7.10 -6.31 5.19
CA TRP A 155 -5.69 -6.01 5.36
C TRP A 155 -5.49 -4.85 6.34
N PHE A 156 -6.14 -3.70 6.12
CA PHE A 156 -6.05 -2.56 7.02
C PHE A 156 -6.44 -2.90 8.46
N GLU A 157 -7.54 -3.63 8.63
CA GLU A 157 -8.04 -4.02 9.94
C GLU A 157 -7.05 -4.95 10.64
N GLY A 158 -6.54 -5.97 9.93
CA GLY A 158 -5.62 -6.95 10.47
C GLY A 158 -4.27 -6.36 10.91
N VAL A 159 -3.77 -5.32 10.23
CA VAL A 159 -2.50 -4.68 10.61
C VAL A 159 -2.66 -3.56 11.65
N ARG A 160 -3.78 -2.83 11.67
CA ARG A 160 -3.92 -1.62 12.52
C ARG A 160 -4.81 -1.79 13.75
N ASN A 161 -5.77 -2.70 13.76
CA ASN A 161 -6.66 -2.83 14.91
C ASN A 161 -5.92 -3.56 16.04
N THR A 162 -5.59 -2.85 17.12
CA THR A 162 -4.85 -3.37 18.27
C THR A 162 -5.66 -4.31 19.17
N ILE A 163 -6.99 -4.33 19.01
CA ILE A 163 -7.92 -5.12 19.83
C ILE A 163 -8.08 -6.53 19.26
N LEU A 164 -7.83 -6.73 17.96
CA LEU A 164 -8.05 -8.03 17.32
C LEU A 164 -7.05 -9.09 17.81
N PRO A 165 -7.54 -10.28 18.19
CA PRO A 165 -6.67 -11.41 18.52
C PRO A 165 -5.96 -11.93 17.27
N VAL A 166 -4.87 -12.66 17.49
CA VAL A 166 -3.96 -13.15 16.44
C VAL A 166 -4.70 -14.04 15.45
N GLU A 167 -5.56 -14.93 15.92
CA GLU A 167 -6.33 -15.89 15.11
C GLU A 167 -7.31 -15.16 14.17
N ALA A 168 -7.91 -14.07 14.63
CA ALA A 168 -8.78 -13.24 13.81
C ALA A 168 -7.98 -12.56 12.70
N ARG A 169 -6.81 -11.99 13.02
CA ARG A 169 -5.93 -11.36 12.02
C ARG A 169 -5.43 -12.36 10.98
N LEU A 170 -5.00 -13.55 11.40
CA LEU A 170 -4.61 -14.64 10.50
C LEU A 170 -5.76 -15.01 9.55
N SER A 171 -6.98 -15.12 10.09
CA SER A 171 -8.18 -15.41 9.29
C SER A 171 -8.49 -14.30 8.28
N MET A 172 -8.34 -13.03 8.68
CA MET A 172 -8.52 -11.87 7.80
C MET A 172 -7.49 -11.88 6.65
N PHE A 173 -6.21 -12.12 6.95
CA PHE A 173 -5.15 -12.18 5.94
C PHE A 173 -5.36 -13.35 4.97
N LYS A 174 -5.73 -14.52 5.48
CA LYS A 174 -6.02 -15.72 4.67
C LYS A 174 -7.22 -15.51 3.75
N LEU A 175 -8.31 -14.92 4.26
CA LEU A 175 -9.49 -14.60 3.44
C LEU A 175 -9.18 -13.56 2.36
N ALA A 176 -8.49 -12.47 2.72
CA ALA A 176 -8.08 -11.45 1.76
C ALA A 176 -7.19 -12.05 0.66
N PHE A 177 -6.24 -12.92 1.04
CA PHE A 177 -5.40 -13.63 0.08
C PHE A 177 -6.24 -14.48 -0.88
N PHE A 178 -7.19 -15.28 -0.40
CA PHE A 178 -7.97 -16.15 -1.28
C PHE A 178 -8.78 -15.38 -2.33
N ILE A 179 -9.36 -14.24 -1.94
CA ILE A 179 -10.08 -13.37 -2.88
C ILE A 179 -9.11 -12.85 -3.95
N LEU A 180 -7.96 -12.32 -3.55
CA LEU A 180 -6.96 -11.80 -4.49
C LEU A 180 -6.39 -12.90 -5.40
N HIS A 181 -6.18 -14.08 -4.83
CA HIS A 181 -5.70 -15.25 -5.54
C HIS A 181 -6.70 -15.70 -6.61
N PHE A 182 -7.99 -15.70 -6.31
CA PHE A 182 -9.03 -15.97 -7.29
C PHE A 182 -8.93 -15.00 -8.49
N PHE A 183 -8.77 -13.70 -8.24
CA PHE A 183 -8.64 -12.71 -9.31
C PHE A 183 -7.32 -12.81 -10.08
N LEU A 184 -6.22 -13.22 -9.45
CA LEU A 184 -4.97 -13.53 -10.14
C LEU A 184 -5.14 -14.71 -11.13
N ARG A 185 -5.78 -15.80 -10.68
CA ARG A 185 -6.10 -16.95 -11.54
C ARG A 185 -7.04 -16.56 -12.67
N LEU A 186 -8.06 -15.76 -12.38
CA LEU A 186 -9.00 -15.30 -13.40
C LEU A 186 -8.30 -14.44 -14.46
N GLN A 187 -7.38 -13.57 -14.05
CA GLN A 187 -6.53 -12.82 -14.97
C GLN A 187 -5.64 -13.72 -15.83
N ASP A 188 -5.09 -14.80 -15.27
CA ASP A 188 -4.31 -15.79 -16.04
C ASP A 188 -5.16 -16.48 -17.11
N VAL A 189 -6.36 -16.94 -16.73
CA VAL A 189 -7.28 -17.65 -17.64
C VAL A 189 -7.76 -16.75 -18.78
N VAL A 190 -8.04 -15.48 -18.49
CA VAL A 190 -8.51 -14.51 -19.49
C VAL A 190 -7.34 -13.90 -20.28
N GLY A 191 -6.09 -14.07 -19.83
CA GLY A 191 -4.91 -13.50 -20.48
C GLY A 191 -4.73 -11.99 -20.27
N VAL A 192 -5.15 -11.45 -19.12
CA VAL A 192 -5.11 -10.01 -18.80
C VAL A 192 -3.99 -9.70 -17.80
N THR A 193 -3.01 -8.88 -18.21
CA THR A 193 -1.87 -8.52 -17.36
C THR A 193 -1.89 -7.08 -16.85
N ASP A 194 -2.43 -6.13 -17.61
CA ASP A 194 -2.54 -4.73 -17.18
C ASP A 194 -3.99 -4.26 -17.10
N ARG A 195 -4.70 -4.35 -18.22
CA ARG A 195 -6.09 -3.90 -18.37
C ARG A 195 -6.82 -4.71 -19.42
N LEU A 196 -8.14 -4.70 -19.32
CA LEU A 196 -9.04 -5.20 -20.36
C LEU A 196 -8.99 -4.26 -21.59
N PRO A 197 -9.44 -4.72 -22.76
CA PRO A 197 -9.72 -3.84 -23.89
C PRO A 197 -10.56 -2.65 -23.45
N ASN A 198 -10.32 -1.49 -24.06
CA ASN A 198 -11.09 -0.31 -23.71
C ASN A 198 -12.56 -0.52 -24.11
N ILE A 199 -13.46 -0.08 -23.25
CA ILE A 199 -14.89 -0.13 -23.50
C ILE A 199 -15.30 1.24 -24.02
N GLU A 200 -15.95 1.26 -25.17
CA GLU A 200 -16.44 2.49 -25.80
C GLU A 200 -17.96 2.53 -25.72
N THR A 201 -18.50 3.73 -25.55
CA THR A 201 -19.95 3.94 -25.70
C THR A 201 -20.38 3.70 -27.14
N PRO A 202 -21.64 3.33 -27.41
CA PRO A 202 -22.13 3.10 -28.77
C PRO A 202 -21.93 4.29 -29.73
N ASP A 203 -21.82 5.50 -29.19
CA ASP A 203 -21.55 6.74 -29.93
C ASP A 203 -20.05 7.08 -30.07
N HIS A 204 -19.16 6.20 -29.60
CA HIS A 204 -17.69 6.34 -29.58
C HIS A 204 -17.15 7.60 -28.88
N ARG A 205 -17.98 8.30 -28.10
CA ARG A 205 -17.55 9.55 -27.43
C ARG A 205 -16.76 9.31 -26.16
N LEU A 206 -17.07 8.23 -25.43
CA LEU A 206 -16.43 7.91 -24.16
C LEU A 206 -15.67 6.60 -24.27
N LYS A 207 -14.47 6.61 -23.67
CA LYS A 207 -13.56 5.46 -23.65
C LYS A 207 -13.16 5.16 -22.22
N PHE A 208 -13.57 3.99 -21.74
CA PHE A 208 -13.30 3.51 -20.40
C PHE A 208 -12.14 2.52 -20.41
N LYS A 209 -11.23 2.68 -19.45
CA LYS A 209 -10.18 1.72 -19.15
C LYS A 209 -10.74 0.68 -18.18
N GLY A 210 -10.94 -0.55 -18.66
CA GLY A 210 -11.42 -1.65 -17.83
C GLY A 210 -10.28 -2.35 -17.07
N TYR A 211 -10.50 -2.60 -15.78
CA TYR A 211 -9.59 -3.39 -14.94
C TYR A 211 -10.35 -4.56 -14.35
N LEU A 212 -9.85 -5.78 -14.53
CA LEU A 212 -10.39 -6.94 -13.84
C LEU A 212 -9.85 -6.94 -12.40
N PHE A 213 -10.67 -6.46 -11.47
CA PHE A 213 -10.37 -6.16 -10.06
C PHE A 213 -9.34 -5.03 -9.83
N ALA A 214 -8.13 -5.18 -10.36
CA ALA A 214 -7.05 -4.21 -10.33
C ALA A 214 -6.00 -4.58 -11.39
N ARG A 215 -4.93 -3.79 -11.53
CA ARG A 215 -3.76 -4.23 -12.30
C ARG A 215 -3.13 -5.47 -11.67
N ARG A 216 -2.66 -6.41 -12.48
CA ARG A 216 -2.02 -7.66 -12.00
C ARG A 216 -0.93 -7.38 -10.97
N MET A 217 -0.08 -6.40 -11.22
CA MET A 217 1.00 -6.05 -10.29
C MET A 217 0.50 -5.66 -8.90
N HIS A 218 -0.62 -4.93 -8.81
CA HIS A 218 -1.20 -4.58 -7.51
C HIS A 218 -1.72 -5.83 -6.80
N LEU A 219 -2.37 -6.75 -7.53
CA LEU A 219 -2.80 -8.04 -6.97
C LEU A 219 -1.62 -8.86 -6.45
N LEU A 220 -0.52 -8.94 -7.22
CA LEU A 220 0.71 -9.64 -6.82
C LEU A 220 1.32 -9.03 -5.55
N LYS A 221 1.43 -7.69 -5.49
CA LYS A 221 1.92 -6.96 -4.31
C LYS A 221 1.05 -7.26 -3.09
N MET A 222 -0.27 -7.17 -3.21
CA MET A 222 -1.22 -7.45 -2.13
C MET A 222 -1.10 -8.91 -1.65
N ALA A 223 -1.15 -9.88 -2.56
CA ALA A 223 -1.10 -11.29 -2.23
C ALA A 223 0.23 -11.70 -1.56
N THR A 224 1.35 -11.24 -2.11
CA THR A 224 2.69 -11.45 -1.52
C THR A 224 2.80 -10.87 -0.12
N SER A 225 2.29 -9.65 0.06
CA SER A 225 2.33 -8.95 1.35
C SER A 225 1.50 -9.68 2.39
N LEU A 226 0.26 -10.05 2.07
CA LEU A 226 -0.64 -10.77 2.99
C LEU A 226 -0.08 -12.13 3.39
N LEU A 227 0.48 -12.87 2.43
CA LEU A 227 1.08 -14.16 2.68
C LEU A 227 2.30 -14.04 3.60
N THR A 228 3.14 -13.02 3.37
CA THR A 228 4.27 -12.70 4.24
C THR A 228 3.79 -12.34 5.64
N LEU A 229 2.87 -11.39 5.77
CA LEU A 229 2.32 -10.94 7.05
C LEU A 229 1.68 -12.09 7.83
N TYR A 230 1.02 -13.02 7.15
CA TYR A 230 0.48 -14.23 7.77
C TYR A 230 1.60 -15.08 8.38
N GLY A 231 2.63 -15.44 7.60
CA GLY A 231 3.73 -16.27 8.10
C GLY A 231 4.46 -15.63 9.27
N PHE A 232 4.74 -14.32 9.19
CA PHE A 232 5.37 -13.58 10.29
C PHE A 232 4.49 -13.50 11.53
N LEU A 233 3.18 -13.32 11.39
CA LEU A 233 2.29 -13.24 12.54
C LEU A 233 2.15 -14.59 13.24
N GLU A 234 2.18 -15.68 12.49
CA GLU A 234 2.14 -17.04 13.04
C GLU A 234 3.43 -17.37 13.81
N GLU A 235 4.59 -16.96 13.30
CA GLU A 235 5.88 -17.15 13.99
C GLU A 235 6.10 -16.15 15.14
N PHE A 236 5.63 -14.90 14.97
CA PHE A 236 5.80 -13.81 15.92
C PHE A 236 4.44 -13.16 16.28
N PRO A 237 3.66 -13.75 17.20
CA PRO A 237 2.31 -13.29 17.55
C PRO A 237 2.24 -11.84 18.08
N ASN A 238 3.34 -11.33 18.64
CA ASN A 238 3.45 -9.99 19.22
C ASN A 238 4.02 -8.94 18.24
N ILE A 239 4.10 -9.26 16.93
CA ILE A 239 4.66 -8.35 15.93
C ILE A 239 3.88 -7.02 15.89
N ASN A 240 4.60 -5.91 15.92
CA ASN A 240 4.01 -4.59 15.73
C ASN A 240 4.09 -4.18 14.26
N PHE A 241 2.97 -4.30 13.54
CA PHE A 241 2.86 -3.96 12.13
C PHE A 241 3.10 -2.49 11.79
N GLN A 242 3.09 -1.57 12.78
CA GLN A 242 3.42 -0.15 12.51
C GLN A 242 4.84 0.02 11.98
N HIS A 243 5.75 -0.91 12.30
CA HIS A 243 7.12 -0.93 11.80
C HIS A 243 7.26 -1.57 10.41
N LEU A 244 6.19 -2.16 9.86
CA LEU A 244 6.15 -2.77 8.53
C LEU A 244 5.46 -1.82 7.52
N THR A 245 5.78 -0.53 7.62
CA THR A 245 5.23 0.55 6.78
C THR A 245 6.36 1.50 6.35
N THR A 246 6.14 2.29 5.32
CA THR A 246 7.08 3.37 4.93
C THR A 246 6.90 4.65 5.74
N LEU A 247 5.86 4.72 6.60
CA LEU A 247 5.50 5.90 7.38
C LEU A 247 6.64 6.47 8.23
N PRO A 248 7.47 5.69 8.95
CA PRO A 248 8.58 6.25 9.72
C PRO A 248 9.57 7.03 8.84
N VAL A 249 9.85 6.53 7.64
CA VAL A 249 10.75 7.17 6.68
C VAL A 249 10.11 8.45 6.12
N GLU A 250 8.81 8.42 5.82
CA GLU A 250 8.07 9.60 5.36
C GLU A 250 7.99 10.71 6.42
N HIS A 251 7.79 10.34 7.68
CA HIS A 251 7.83 11.26 8.81
C HIS A 251 9.22 11.89 8.96
N LEU A 252 10.29 11.11 8.83
CA LEU A 252 11.66 11.61 8.83
C LEU A 252 11.90 12.61 7.70
N PHE A 253 11.47 12.30 6.46
CA PHE A 253 11.55 13.25 5.35
C PHE A 253 10.71 14.52 5.58
N ALA A 254 9.54 14.40 6.22
CA ALA A 254 8.73 15.55 6.59
C ALA A 254 9.45 16.45 7.61
N LEU A 255 10.15 15.86 8.59
CA LEU A 255 10.98 16.60 9.54
C LEU A 255 12.12 17.34 8.82
N PHE A 256 12.85 16.67 7.93
CA PHE A 256 13.90 17.34 7.14
C PHE A 256 13.37 18.51 6.31
N ARG A 257 12.21 18.36 5.67
CA ARG A 257 11.56 19.45 4.93
C ARG A 257 11.19 20.62 5.83
N LYS A 258 10.66 20.36 7.02
CA LYS A 258 10.34 21.40 8.01
C LYS A 258 11.60 22.16 8.43
N PHE A 259 12.67 21.46 8.78
CA PHE A 259 13.93 22.10 9.15
C PHE A 259 14.53 22.93 8.01
N ALA A 260 14.47 22.45 6.77
CA ALA A 260 14.92 23.21 5.61
C ALA A 260 14.10 24.49 5.40
N HIS A 261 12.78 24.43 5.59
CA HIS A 261 11.90 25.60 5.51
C HIS A 261 12.21 26.61 6.61
N SER A 262 12.32 26.17 7.87
CA SER A 262 12.68 27.04 8.98
C SER A 262 14.07 27.66 8.80
N LYS A 263 15.05 26.92 8.26
CA LYS A 263 16.36 27.48 7.92
C LYS A 263 16.26 28.56 6.84
N LYS A 264 15.39 28.38 5.85
CA LYS A 264 15.12 29.38 4.81
C LYS A 264 14.46 30.62 5.41
N GLU A 265 13.44 30.47 6.25
CA GLU A 265 12.79 31.58 6.96
C GLU A 265 13.76 32.34 7.86
N VAL A 266 14.57 31.64 8.65
CA VAL A 266 15.61 32.27 9.49
C VAL A 266 16.64 33.00 8.63
N LYS A 267 17.09 32.40 7.51
CA LYS A 267 17.99 33.09 6.57
C LYS A 267 17.33 34.32 5.95
N ASP A 268 16.06 34.24 5.57
CA ASP A 268 15.31 35.34 4.97
C ASP A 268 15.09 36.48 5.99
N VAL A 269 14.83 36.15 7.26
CA VAL A 269 14.74 37.11 8.37
C VAL A 269 16.10 37.75 8.66
N VAL A 270 17.17 36.95 8.75
CA VAL A 270 18.54 37.45 8.95
C VAL A 270 18.96 38.34 7.78
N ASN A 271 18.66 37.96 6.53
CA ASN A 271 18.98 38.74 5.34
C ASN A 271 18.18 40.06 5.27
N ARG A 272 16.91 40.06 5.68
CA ARG A 272 16.07 41.27 5.81
C ARG A 272 16.52 42.18 6.95
N ASN A 273 17.13 41.62 8.00
CA ASN A 273 17.63 42.38 9.15
C ASN A 273 19.10 42.80 8.98
N SER A 274 19.89 42.12 8.15
CA SER A 274 21.28 42.48 7.82
C SER A 274 21.38 43.67 6.87
N SER A 275 20.26 44.13 6.26
CA SER A 275 20.19 45.47 5.67
C SER A 275 20.12 46.60 6.71
N LYS A 276 20.12 46.28 8.02
CA LYS A 276 20.14 47.27 9.11
C LYS A 276 21.19 47.05 10.19
N VAL A 277 21.96 45.95 10.21
CA VAL A 277 22.97 45.72 11.26
C VAL A 277 24.19 44.98 10.71
N THR A 278 25.37 45.53 10.99
CA THR A 278 26.72 45.00 10.71
C THR A 278 26.93 43.63 11.37
N PRO A 279 27.59 42.65 10.71
CA PRO A 279 27.57 41.27 11.18
C PRO A 279 28.64 40.98 12.23
N GLN A 280 28.22 40.39 13.36
CA GLN A 280 29.09 39.71 14.30
C GLN A 280 28.91 38.19 14.10
N LYS A 281 29.98 37.51 13.68
CA LYS A 281 30.04 36.05 13.46
C LYS A 281 30.31 35.33 14.77
N SER A 282 29.41 34.46 15.23
CA SER A 282 29.65 33.17 15.92
C SER A 282 28.42 32.74 16.73
N SER A 283 27.91 31.52 16.48
CA SER A 283 27.05 30.70 17.40
C SER A 283 26.21 29.63 16.69
N ASN A 284 25.98 29.72 15.37
CA ASN A 284 25.00 28.84 14.69
C ASN A 284 25.50 27.42 14.32
N ILE A 285 26.78 27.10 14.51
CA ILE A 285 27.35 25.78 14.14
C ILE A 285 27.28 24.80 15.33
N GLU A 286 27.55 25.25 16.55
CA GLU A 286 27.52 24.40 17.76
C GLU A 286 26.12 23.84 18.07
N PHE A 287 25.05 24.59 17.79
CA PHE A 287 23.69 24.13 18.04
C PHE A 287 23.25 23.00 17.10
N LEU A 288 23.81 22.94 15.88
CA LEU A 288 23.51 21.93 14.88
C LEU A 288 24.25 20.61 15.15
N GLU A 289 25.47 20.68 15.67
CA GLU A 289 26.25 19.50 16.06
C GLU A 289 25.65 18.82 17.30
N LEU A 290 25.22 19.62 18.30
CA LEU A 290 24.53 19.11 19.49
C LEU A 290 23.19 18.42 19.18
N LEU A 291 22.45 18.88 18.17
CA LEU A 291 21.16 18.30 17.81
C LEU A 291 21.31 16.99 17.01
N ILE A 292 22.34 16.91 16.16
CA ILE A 292 22.67 15.68 15.42
C ILE A 292 23.13 14.60 16.41
N GLU A 293 23.93 14.95 17.42
CA GLU A 293 24.31 13.98 18.46
C GLU A 293 23.12 13.48 19.29
N HIS A 294 22.08 14.29 19.52
CA HIS A 294 20.92 13.86 20.31
C HIS A 294 19.90 13.01 19.54
N VAL A 295 19.76 13.26 18.23
CA VAL A 295 18.79 12.54 17.37
C VAL A 295 19.28 11.15 16.97
N PHE A 296 20.60 10.93 16.92
CA PHE A 296 21.18 9.65 16.48
C PHE A 296 21.68 8.74 17.63
N LYS A 297 21.41 9.09 18.90
CA LYS A 297 21.84 8.30 20.08
C LYS A 297 20.74 7.49 20.78
N TYR A 298 19.53 7.39 20.22
CA TYR A 298 18.45 6.57 20.77
C TYR A 298 17.75 5.75 19.69
#